data_AF-A0A379XSE3-F1
#
_entry.id   AF-A0A379XSE3-F1
#
_cell.length_a   1.000
_cell.length_b   1.000
_cell.length_c   1.000
_cell.angle_alpha   90.00
_cell.angle_beta   90.00
_cell.angle_gamma   90.00
#
_symmetry.space_group_name_H-M   'P 1'
#
loop_
_entity.id
_entity.type
_entity.pdbx_description
1 polymer ?
#
loop_
_entity_poly.entity_id
_entity_poly.type
_entity_poly.pdbx_seq_one_letter_code
_entity_poly.pdbx_strand_id
1 'polypeptide(L)'
;MIAGIDAILEEVKASVARNLSLKDDSIRMNFHLYGKNGVMGNHEPMQTAGHELGILLDVVAPTQDIANSVCSLVRSTLLHYGYEKRIATAGNLAFPFSPSDIQSGPVYEFSIYHLIEASDALRFDFHLEQVTPQGVQS
;
A
#
# COMPACT_ATOMS: atom_id res chain seq x y z
N MET A 1 -18.05 8.06 4.01
CA MET A 1 -16.87 7.28 3.57
C MET A 1 -15.71 8.15 3.11
N ILE A 2 -15.81 8.87 1.98
CA ILE A 2 -14.68 9.59 1.37
C ILE A 2 -13.98 10.56 2.35
N ALA A 3 -14.73 11.36 3.10
CA ALA A 3 -14.15 12.29 4.08
C ALA A 3 -13.33 11.61 5.19
N GLY A 4 -13.61 10.35 5.51
CA GLY A 4 -12.90 9.57 6.52
C GLY A 4 -11.96 8.53 5.92
N ILE A 5 -11.65 8.59 4.62
CA ILE A 5 -10.97 7.50 3.92
C ILE A 5 -9.62 7.12 4.54
N ASP A 6 -8.84 8.08 5.01
CA ASP A 6 -7.50 7.79 5.56
C ASP A 6 -7.60 6.90 6.81
N ALA A 7 -8.47 7.25 7.74
CA ALA A 7 -8.70 6.46 8.95
C ALA A 7 -9.23 5.05 8.62
N ILE A 8 -10.12 4.96 7.63
CA ILE A 8 -10.67 3.69 7.16
C ILE A 8 -9.55 2.81 6.59
N LEU A 9 -8.68 3.36 5.74
CA LEU A 9 -7.59 2.60 5.12
C LEU A 9 -6.56 2.13 6.14
N GLU A 10 -6.22 2.97 7.13
CA GLU A 10 -5.32 2.57 8.20
C GLU A 10 -5.91 1.43 9.06
N GLU A 11 -7.20 1.50 9.38
CA GLU A 11 -7.86 0.42 10.11
C GLU A 11 -7.94 -0.87 9.28
N VAL A 12 -8.22 -0.76 7.98
CA VAL A 12 -8.26 -1.90 7.07
C VAL A 12 -6.89 -2.56 6.97
N LYS A 13 -5.81 -1.79 6.79
CA LYS A 13 -4.43 -2.31 6.80
C LYS A 13 -4.14 -3.05 8.11
N ALA A 14 -4.47 -2.44 9.25
CA ALA A 14 -4.26 -3.05 10.56
C ALA A 14 -5.10 -4.33 10.75
N SER A 15 -6.34 -4.34 10.26
CA SER A 15 -7.23 -5.52 10.30
C SER A 15 -6.68 -6.66 9.45
N VAL A 16 -6.24 -6.38 8.23
CA VAL A 16 -5.65 -7.37 7.31
C VAL A 16 -4.37 -7.95 7.89
N ALA A 17 -3.49 -7.10 8.42
CA ALA A 17 -2.26 -7.54 9.10
C ALA A 17 -2.55 -8.48 10.27
N ARG A 18 -3.55 -8.17 11.10
CA ARG A 18 -3.98 -9.06 12.20
C ARG A 18 -4.56 -10.39 11.70
N ASN A 19 -5.47 -10.35 10.72
CA ASN A 19 -6.16 -11.55 10.21
C ASN A 19 -5.19 -12.55 9.55
N LEU A 20 -4.19 -12.04 8.84
CA LEU A 20 -3.20 -12.86 8.17
C LEU A 20 -1.95 -13.11 9.02
N SER A 21 -1.94 -12.62 10.27
CA SER A 21 -0.79 -12.70 11.19
C SER A 21 0.51 -12.20 10.55
N LEU A 22 0.41 -11.15 9.73
CA LEU A 22 1.53 -10.56 9.01
C LEU A 22 2.36 -9.76 10.02
N LYS A 23 3.59 -10.21 10.26
CA LYS A 23 4.65 -9.46 10.95
C LYS A 23 5.80 -9.13 10.01
N ASP A 24 5.57 -9.29 8.72
CA ASP A 24 6.60 -9.32 7.70
C ASP A 24 6.63 -8.00 6.94
N ASP A 25 7.73 -7.28 7.09
CA ASP A 25 8.01 -6.01 6.39
C ASP A 25 8.13 -6.20 4.87
N SER A 26 8.17 -7.46 4.38
CA SER A 26 8.14 -7.79 2.96
C SER A 26 6.78 -7.60 2.30
N ILE A 27 5.70 -7.39 3.07
CA ILE A 27 4.36 -7.14 2.53
C ILE A 27 4.09 -5.65 2.50
N ARG A 28 3.93 -5.12 1.29
CA ARG A 28 3.65 -3.70 1.05
C ARG A 28 2.25 -3.56 0.48
N MET A 29 1.43 -2.72 1.13
CA MET A 29 0.09 -2.35 0.69
C MET A 29 0.06 -0.87 0.35
N ASN A 30 0.17 -0.56 -0.94
CA ASN A 30 0.24 0.79 -1.47
C ASN A 30 -1.15 1.21 -1.95
N PHE A 31 -1.69 2.29 -1.39
CA PHE A 31 -2.97 2.85 -1.83
C PHE A 31 -2.73 4.14 -2.60
N HIS A 32 -3.18 4.19 -3.85
CA HIS A 32 -3.26 5.41 -4.64
C HIS A 32 -4.71 5.91 -4.64
N LEU A 33 -4.91 7.16 -4.21
CA LEU A 33 -6.22 7.78 -4.05
C LEU A 33 -6.45 8.85 -5.11
N TYR A 34 -6.94 8.44 -6.28
CA TYR A 34 -7.26 9.34 -7.39
C TYR A 34 -8.52 10.16 -7.07
N GLY A 35 -8.42 11.48 -7.21
CA GLY A 35 -9.44 12.42 -6.74
C GLY A 35 -9.19 12.97 -5.33
N LYS A 36 -8.09 12.54 -4.67
CA LYS A 36 -7.57 13.13 -3.42
C LYS A 36 -6.14 13.61 -3.56
N ASN A 37 -5.18 12.69 -3.67
CA ASN A 37 -3.75 12.99 -3.69
C ASN A 37 -2.88 11.91 -4.37
N GLY A 38 -3.47 11.08 -5.23
CA GLY A 38 -2.79 10.00 -5.91
C GLY A 38 -1.69 10.42 -6.90
N VAL A 39 -1.60 11.71 -7.27
CA VAL A 39 -0.57 12.24 -8.20
C VAL A 39 0.40 13.19 -7.51
N MET A 40 -0.07 14.30 -6.92
CA MET A 40 0.83 15.31 -6.34
C MET A 40 1.13 15.06 -4.85
N GLY A 41 0.50 14.07 -4.21
CA GLY A 41 0.75 13.75 -2.80
C GLY A 41 0.55 14.95 -1.88
N ASN A 42 1.59 15.31 -1.13
CA ASN A 42 1.56 16.46 -0.22
C ASN A 42 1.56 17.83 -0.93
N HIS A 43 1.79 17.85 -2.25
CA HIS A 43 1.77 19.07 -3.07
C HIS A 43 0.41 19.33 -3.73
N GLU A 44 -0.62 18.54 -3.42
CA GLU A 44 -1.97 18.82 -3.92
C GLU A 44 -2.46 20.19 -3.41
N PRO A 45 -2.89 21.09 -4.33
CA PRO A 45 -3.24 22.46 -3.97
C PRO A 45 -4.57 22.57 -3.23
N MET A 46 -5.45 21.56 -3.34
CA MET A 46 -6.77 21.54 -2.72
C MET A 46 -6.96 20.26 -1.92
N GLN A 47 -7.15 20.40 -0.60
CA GLN A 47 -7.30 19.28 0.34
C GLN A 47 -8.77 19.12 0.77
N THR A 48 -9.67 19.00 -0.20
CA THR A 48 -11.12 18.83 0.06
C THR A 48 -11.58 17.45 -0.40
N ALA A 49 -12.50 16.83 0.35
CA ALA A 49 -13.09 15.57 -0.05
C ALA A 49 -13.88 15.72 -1.36
N GLY A 50 -13.53 14.95 -2.39
CA GLY A 50 -14.25 14.89 -3.66
C GLY A 50 -15.61 14.18 -3.56
N HIS A 51 -16.41 14.30 -4.62
CA HIS A 51 -17.67 13.55 -4.76
C HIS A 51 -17.45 12.06 -5.07
N GLU A 52 -16.36 11.77 -5.77
CA GLU A 52 -15.92 10.42 -6.15
C GLU A 52 -14.46 10.23 -5.76
N LEU A 53 -14.07 8.98 -5.52
CA LEU A 53 -12.70 8.62 -5.18
C LEU A 53 -12.34 7.30 -5.86
N GLY A 54 -11.29 7.32 -6.68
CA GLY A 54 -10.68 6.13 -7.23
C GLY A 54 -9.64 5.58 -6.26
N ILE A 55 -9.77 4.30 -5.89
CA ILE A 55 -8.81 3.60 -5.03
C ILE A 55 -8.12 2.54 -5.87
N LEU A 56 -6.82 2.69 -6.07
CA LEU A 56 -5.97 1.64 -6.62
C LEU A 56 -5.11 1.09 -5.48
N LEU A 57 -5.26 -0.20 -5.21
CA LEU A 57 -4.43 -0.94 -4.27
C LEU A 57 -3.39 -1.74 -5.06
N ASP A 58 -2.13 -1.51 -4.75
CA ASP A 58 -1.01 -2.35 -5.16
C ASP A 58 -0.50 -3.13 -3.94
N VAL A 59 -0.35 -4.45 -4.11
CA VAL A 59 0.14 -5.35 -3.05
C VAL A 59 1.35 -6.12 -3.55
N VAL A 60 2.47 -5.91 -2.87
CA VAL A 60 3.69 -6.67 -3.06
C VAL A 60 3.89 -7.58 -1.86
N ALA A 61 4.20 -8.85 -2.11
CA ALA A 61 4.46 -9.86 -1.09
C ALA A 61 5.46 -10.90 -1.60
N PRO A 62 6.04 -11.76 -0.74
CA PRO A 62 7.01 -12.78 -1.15
C PRO A 62 6.50 -13.78 -2.19
N THR A 63 5.19 -14.04 -2.19
CA THR A 63 4.54 -14.92 -3.16
C THR A 63 3.24 -14.30 -3.68
N GLN A 64 2.88 -14.66 -4.92
CA GLN A 64 1.64 -14.22 -5.54
C GLN A 64 0.40 -14.65 -4.74
N ASP A 65 0.43 -15.82 -4.09
CA ASP A 65 -0.68 -16.32 -3.28
C ASP A 65 -0.92 -15.45 -2.03
N ILE A 66 0.15 -14.96 -1.40
CA ILE A 66 0.03 -14.02 -0.28
C ILE A 66 -0.53 -12.69 -0.79
N ALA A 67 0.00 -12.17 -1.91
CA ALA A 67 -0.50 -10.92 -2.51
C ALA A 67 -2.00 -11.02 -2.86
N ASN A 68 -2.44 -12.13 -3.48
CA ASN A 68 -3.84 -12.39 -3.81
C ASN A 68 -4.72 -12.46 -2.56
N SER A 69 -4.23 -13.09 -1.50
CA SER A 69 -4.94 -13.23 -0.21
C SER A 69 -5.13 -11.88 0.46
N VAL A 70 -4.08 -11.06 0.49
CA VAL A 70 -4.11 -9.69 1.01
C VAL A 70 -5.07 -8.82 0.19
N CYS A 71 -4.95 -8.78 -1.15
CA CYS A 71 -5.87 -8.05 -2.03
C CYS A 71 -7.33 -8.45 -1.80
N SER A 72 -7.61 -9.76 -1.76
CA SER A 72 -8.96 -10.28 -1.56
C SER A 72 -9.54 -9.87 -0.19
N LEU A 73 -8.72 -9.92 0.86
CA LEU A 73 -9.15 -9.56 2.20
C LEU A 73 -9.37 -8.05 2.35
N VAL A 74 -8.47 -7.22 1.81
CA VAL A 74 -8.63 -5.75 1.77
C VAL A 74 -9.92 -5.40 1.05
N ARG A 75 -10.15 -5.98 -0.14
CA ARG A 75 -11.36 -5.75 -0.94
C ARG A 75 -12.62 -6.10 -0.15
N SER A 76 -12.69 -7.31 0.41
CA SER A 76 -13.86 -7.77 1.18
C SER A 76 -14.11 -6.88 2.39
N THR A 77 -13.04 -6.48 3.10
CA THR A 77 -13.12 -5.62 4.28
C THR A 77 -13.64 -4.24 3.91
N LEU A 78 -13.08 -3.59 2.89
CA LEU A 78 -13.51 -2.25 2.46
C LEU A 78 -14.96 -2.24 1.97
N LEU A 79 -15.37 -3.28 1.24
CA LEU A 79 -16.71 -3.38 0.69
C LEU A 79 -17.78 -3.40 1.80
N HIS A 80 -17.46 -3.98 2.95
CA HIS A 80 -18.39 -4.12 4.07
C HIS A 80 -18.10 -3.19 5.24
N TYR A 81 -17.01 -2.40 5.19
CA TYR A 81 -16.55 -1.56 6.29
C TYR A 81 -17.67 -0.66 6.85
N GLY A 82 -17.84 -0.67 8.17
CA GLY A 82 -18.82 0.17 8.85
C GLY A 82 -18.26 1.56 9.08
N TYR A 83 -18.92 2.60 8.56
CA TYR A 83 -18.54 3.99 8.82
C TYR A 83 -19.75 4.81 9.26
N GLU A 84 -19.48 5.92 9.94
CA GLU A 84 -20.52 6.81 10.48
C GLU A 84 -21.44 7.33 9.36
N LYS A 85 -22.75 7.40 9.62
CA LYS A 85 -23.77 7.86 8.66
C LYS A 85 -23.90 6.98 7.41
N ARG A 86 -23.51 5.70 7.48
CA ARG A 86 -23.78 4.73 6.41
C ARG A 86 -25.29 4.53 6.26
N ILE A 87 -25.82 4.91 5.10
CA ILE A 87 -27.23 4.74 4.73
C ILE A 87 -27.46 3.40 4.01
N ALA A 88 -26.50 2.96 3.19
CA ALA A 88 -26.63 1.75 2.39
C ALA A 88 -26.25 0.49 3.17
N THR A 89 -27.09 -0.55 3.09
CA THR A 89 -26.77 -1.92 3.56
C THR A 89 -25.92 -2.71 2.55
N ALA A 90 -25.84 -2.23 1.30
CA ALA A 90 -25.05 -2.78 0.22
C ALA A 90 -23.55 -2.43 0.33
N GLY A 91 -22.77 -2.82 -0.67
CA GLY A 91 -21.33 -2.60 -0.74
C GLY A 91 -20.93 -1.13 -0.86
N ASN A 92 -19.81 -0.78 -0.23
CA ASN A 92 -19.25 0.58 -0.21
C ASN A 92 -18.49 0.97 -1.48
N LEU A 93 -18.21 0.01 -2.36
CA LEU A 93 -17.34 0.17 -3.52
C LEU A 93 -18.06 -0.26 -4.79
N ALA A 94 -17.71 0.37 -5.90
CA ALA A 94 -17.98 -0.12 -7.25
C ALA A 94 -16.66 -0.56 -7.89
N PHE A 95 -16.67 -1.70 -8.61
CA PHE A 95 -15.50 -2.18 -9.33
C PHE A 95 -15.61 -1.87 -10.82
N PRO A 96 -14.61 -1.21 -11.42
CA PRO A 96 -14.65 -0.90 -12.85
C PRO A 96 -14.49 -2.14 -13.74
N PHE A 97 -13.90 -3.22 -13.23
CA PHE A 97 -13.60 -4.45 -13.97
C PHE A 97 -13.99 -5.71 -13.17
N SER A 98 -14.18 -6.82 -13.91
CA SER A 98 -14.35 -8.16 -13.37
C SER A 98 -13.45 -9.13 -14.14
N PRO A 99 -12.46 -9.78 -13.50
CA PRO A 99 -12.09 -9.63 -12.10
C PRO A 99 -11.57 -8.22 -11.79
N SER A 100 -11.70 -7.79 -10.52
CA SER A 100 -11.21 -6.48 -10.09
C SER A 100 -9.73 -6.46 -9.71
N ASP A 101 -9.10 -7.63 -9.59
CA ASP A 101 -7.67 -7.77 -9.32
C ASP A 101 -6.94 -8.18 -10.60
N ILE A 102 -5.69 -7.72 -10.74
CA ILE A 102 -4.80 -8.07 -11.84
C ILE A 102 -3.47 -8.52 -11.23
N GLN A 103 -2.93 -9.65 -11.70
CA GLN A 103 -1.59 -10.10 -11.31
C GLN A 103 -0.56 -9.41 -12.20
N SER A 104 0.25 -8.53 -11.59
CA SER A 104 1.27 -7.74 -12.30
C SER A 104 2.60 -8.49 -12.47
N GLY A 105 2.75 -9.68 -11.87
CA GLY A 105 3.97 -10.48 -11.89
C GLY A 105 5.03 -10.00 -10.88
N PRO A 106 6.25 -10.56 -10.95
CA PRO A 106 7.34 -10.20 -10.04
C PRO A 106 7.73 -8.72 -10.16
N VAL A 107 7.98 -8.08 -9.02
CA VAL A 107 8.55 -6.73 -8.94
C VAL A 107 10.02 -6.82 -8.51
N TYR A 108 10.86 -5.93 -9.02
CA TYR A 108 12.30 -5.95 -8.75
C TYR A 108 12.74 -4.61 -8.16
N GLU A 109 13.66 -4.69 -7.21
CA GLU A 109 14.37 -3.53 -6.69
C GLU A 109 15.66 -3.34 -7.49
N PHE A 110 15.94 -2.09 -7.86
CA PHE A 110 17.17 -1.74 -8.56
C PHE A 110 18.20 -1.19 -7.57
N SER A 111 19.35 -1.84 -7.48
CA SER A 111 20.46 -1.40 -6.63
C SER A 111 21.62 -0.90 -7.49
N ILE A 112 22.09 0.33 -7.22
CA ILE A 112 23.35 0.85 -7.80
C ILE A 112 24.45 0.67 -6.76
N TYR A 113 25.53 0.02 -7.17
CA TYR A 113 26.79 0.05 -6.44
C TYR A 113 27.72 1.07 -7.10
N HIS A 114 27.99 2.18 -6.42
CA HIS A 114 28.92 3.21 -6.90
C HIS A 114 29.98 3.51 -5.85
N LEU A 115 31.25 3.42 -6.26
CA LEU A 115 32.40 3.78 -5.43
C LEU A 115 32.64 5.29 -5.58
N ILE A 116 32.60 6.02 -4.48
CA ILE A 116 32.95 7.45 -4.44
C ILE A 116 34.26 7.65 -3.69
N GLU A 117 35.07 8.61 -4.13
CA GLU A 117 36.30 8.99 -3.43
C GLU A 117 35.93 9.71 -2.13
N ALA A 118 36.47 9.23 -1.01
CA ALA A 118 36.12 9.77 0.30
C ALA A 118 36.65 11.21 0.45
N SER A 119 35.78 12.12 0.91
CA SER A 119 36.15 13.49 1.29
C SER A 119 35.53 13.83 2.64
N ASP A 120 36.13 14.78 3.36
CA ASP A 120 35.63 15.19 4.69
C ASP A 120 34.20 15.75 4.66
N ALA A 121 33.72 16.20 3.48
CA ALA A 121 32.35 16.66 3.28
C ALA A 121 31.31 15.51 3.17
N LEU A 122 31.76 14.26 2.99
CA LEU A 122 30.92 13.07 2.80
C LEU A 122 30.76 12.26 4.10
N ARG A 123 30.98 12.86 5.28
CA ARG A 123 30.67 12.24 6.58
C ARG A 123 29.16 12.20 6.79
N PHE A 124 28.46 11.38 6.04
CA PHE A 124 27.10 10.96 6.35
C PHE A 124 27.17 9.74 7.27
N ASP A 125 26.28 9.70 8.25
CA ASP A 125 26.01 8.47 8.98
C ASP A 125 25.46 7.45 7.98
N PHE A 126 26.16 6.33 7.81
CA PHE A 126 25.70 5.23 6.95
C PHE A 126 25.53 3.96 7.76
N HIS A 127 24.51 3.20 7.40
CA HIS A 127 24.23 1.87 7.91
C HIS A 127 24.59 0.85 6.83
N LEU A 128 25.45 -0.10 7.16
CA LEU A 128 25.89 -1.14 6.24
C LEU A 128 25.18 -2.45 6.61
N GLU A 129 24.39 -3.00 5.69
CA GLU A 129 23.77 -4.32 5.83
C GLU A 129 24.21 -5.25 4.70
N GLN A 130 24.61 -6.46 5.07
CA GLN A 130 25.00 -7.48 4.11
C GLN A 130 23.78 -8.34 3.77
N VAL A 131 23.27 -8.19 2.54
CA VAL A 131 22.11 -8.94 2.05
C VAL A 131 22.59 -10.11 1.18
N THR A 132 22.24 -11.32 1.59
CA THR A 132 22.49 -12.56 0.82
C THR A 132 21.22 -12.96 0.07
N PRO A 133 21.28 -13.91 -0.89
CA PRO A 133 20.08 -14.50 -1.49
C PRO A 133 19.10 -15.11 -0.47
N GLN A 134 19.54 -15.36 0.76
CA GLN A 134 18.74 -15.87 1.88
C GLN A 134 18.19 -14.76 2.80
N GLY A 135 18.46 -13.48 2.53
CA GLY A 135 18.04 -12.33 3.34
C GLY A 135 19.19 -11.58 4.02
N VAL A 136 18.82 -10.58 4.83
CA VAL A 136 19.75 -9.79 5.65
C VAL A 136 20.31 -10.66 6.77
N GLN A 137 21.63 -10.78 6.89
CA GLN A 137 22.26 -11.39 8.06
C GLN A 137 22.56 -10.29 9.09
N SER A 138 21.86 -10.36 10.23
CA SER A 138 22.05 -9.50 11.41
C SER A 138 23.34 -9.80 12.15
#